data_AF-A0A1B6BJP2-F1
#
_entry.id   AF-A0A1B6BJP2-F1
#
_cell.length_a   1.000
_cell.length_b   1.000
_cell.length_c   1.000
_cell.angle_alpha   90.00
_cell.angle_beta   90.00
_cell.angle_gamma   90.00
#
_symmetry.space_group_name_H-M   'P 1'
#
loop_
_entity.id
_entity.type
_entity.pdbx_description
1 polymer ?
#
loop_
_entity_poly.entity_id
_entity_poly.type
_entity_poly.pdbx_seq_one_letter_code
_entity_poly.pdbx_strand_id
1 'polypeptide(L)'
;MEIWIDTSTEIDKLFKIENDIIIPKDDYLKGIKNYALATLEHLIGELTKDIKNDELIIYLNRTLISIVSMGNDFYFHTIKEINTIYNNYDDVDNLIDYINDNYCDNYLSDTEKQIINEIASMNIFEYMWKSDYVKCDYKAMRTFALLAYEVLVVGLDKYINGISLIVSTDGSIEKWAFHVSEAMCENIFFDWESSDKIDHYSTIYDVNNYGLLKSSVLELASAHAYEDEYLNTEKSKGSYSIPVKQYCGVLEQELNSLLKIKNSAHKYLMWKDLKNHIRNNNIKLLNYDGDLFKLLKDVHPIRNKAMHGEVITENEYMILRKYVNREIFKAISEEKMDLSNKIIHPTVEELSNIL
;
A
#
# COMPACT_ATOMS: atom_id res chain seq x y z
N MET A 1 -23.28 -13.89 11.87
CA MET A 1 -22.66 -13.33 13.08
C MET A 1 -21.17 -13.39 12.81
N GLU A 2 -20.55 -12.26 12.54
CA GLU A 2 -19.11 -12.17 12.30
C GLU A 2 -18.38 -12.49 13.61
N ILE A 3 -17.50 -13.48 13.57
CA ILE A 3 -16.62 -13.82 14.68
C ILE A 3 -15.30 -13.11 14.40
N TRP A 4 -15.03 -12.06 15.17
CA TRP A 4 -13.77 -11.35 15.11
C TRP A 4 -12.69 -12.13 15.86
N ILE A 5 -11.53 -12.24 15.24
CA ILE A 5 -10.33 -12.87 15.77
C ILE A 5 -9.36 -11.74 16.11
N ASP A 6 -9.00 -11.62 17.39
CA ASP A 6 -8.00 -10.67 17.84
C ASP A 6 -6.60 -11.19 17.46
N THR A 7 -5.79 -10.32 16.87
CA THR A 7 -4.43 -10.65 16.48
C THR A 7 -3.50 -10.48 17.68
N SER A 8 -2.68 -11.50 17.96
CA SER A 8 -1.61 -11.47 18.96
C SER A 8 -0.24 -11.83 18.38
N THR A 9 -0.15 -11.88 17.05
CA THR A 9 1.06 -12.27 16.34
C THR A 9 2.13 -11.19 16.48
N GLU A 10 3.16 -11.49 17.24
CA GLU A 10 4.36 -10.66 17.32
C GLU A 10 5.25 -10.93 16.11
N ILE A 11 5.35 -9.97 15.19
CA ILE A 11 6.13 -10.09 13.93
C ILE A 11 7.57 -10.55 14.20
N ASP A 12 8.22 -10.02 15.24
CA ASP A 12 9.60 -10.35 15.60
C ASP A 12 9.81 -11.82 16.02
N LYS A 13 8.73 -12.57 16.27
CA LYS A 13 8.78 -14.01 16.58
C LYS A 13 8.57 -14.90 15.36
N LEU A 14 8.24 -14.34 14.20
CA LEU A 14 7.96 -15.10 12.97
C LEU A 14 9.22 -15.52 12.22
N PHE A 15 10.33 -14.83 12.44
CA PHE A 15 11.60 -15.11 11.78
C PHE A 15 12.77 -14.64 12.63
N LYS A 16 13.98 -15.06 12.26
CA LYS A 16 15.24 -14.52 12.78
C LYS A 16 15.98 -13.80 11.66
N ILE A 17 16.81 -12.83 12.03
CA ILE A 17 17.72 -12.18 11.10
C ILE A 17 19.14 -12.60 11.47
N GLU A 18 19.82 -13.28 10.55
CA GLU A 18 21.22 -13.66 10.69
C GLU A 18 21.99 -13.17 9.46
N ASN A 19 22.98 -12.30 9.65
CA ASN A 19 23.78 -11.73 8.56
C ASN A 19 22.91 -11.11 7.43
N ASP A 20 21.89 -10.33 7.78
CA ASP A 20 20.88 -9.74 6.87
C ASP A 20 20.00 -10.75 6.10
N ILE A 21 20.11 -12.05 6.40
CA ILE A 21 19.26 -13.11 5.85
C ILE A 21 18.11 -13.36 6.82
N ILE A 22 16.89 -13.39 6.29
CA ILE A 22 15.70 -13.79 7.04
C ILE A 22 15.66 -15.32 7.09
N ILE A 23 15.58 -15.87 8.31
CA ILE A 23 15.44 -17.29 8.56
C ILE A 23 14.02 -17.50 9.10
N PRO A 24 13.14 -18.17 8.34
CA PRO A 24 11.80 -18.53 8.78
C PRO A 24 11.81 -19.35 10.08
N LYS A 25 10.76 -19.21 10.88
CA LYS A 25 10.55 -20.02 12.09
C LYS A 25 10.02 -21.40 11.74
N ASP A 26 9.10 -21.49 10.79
CA ASP A 26 8.52 -22.74 10.34
C ASP A 26 9.49 -23.53 9.46
N ASP A 27 9.55 -24.84 9.71
CA ASP A 27 10.42 -25.76 8.99
C ASP A 27 9.76 -26.16 7.66
N TYR A 28 10.35 -25.68 6.57
CA TYR A 28 9.84 -25.85 5.21
C TYR A 28 9.84 -27.32 4.74
N LEU A 29 10.50 -28.25 5.45
CA LEU A 29 10.49 -29.68 5.16
C LEU A 29 9.28 -30.43 5.75
N LYS A 30 8.43 -29.77 6.54
CA LYS A 30 7.29 -30.41 7.24
C LYS A 30 5.99 -30.44 6.44
N GLY A 31 6.08 -30.40 5.12
CA GLY A 31 4.94 -30.45 4.20
C GLY A 31 4.59 -29.09 3.60
N ILE A 32 3.66 -29.11 2.64
CA ILE A 32 3.39 -27.96 1.76
C ILE A 32 2.80 -26.76 2.51
N LYS A 33 2.00 -26.97 3.55
CA LYS A 33 1.45 -25.86 4.35
C LYS A 33 2.54 -25.21 5.19
N ASN A 34 3.45 -25.99 5.78
CA ASN A 34 4.64 -25.47 6.45
C ASN A 34 5.61 -24.75 5.49
N TYR A 35 5.76 -25.23 4.26
CA TYR A 35 6.51 -24.53 3.21
C TYR A 35 5.90 -23.16 2.87
N ALA A 36 4.57 -23.08 2.77
CA ALA A 36 3.86 -21.82 2.56
C ALA A 36 4.02 -20.86 3.76
N LEU A 37 3.89 -21.36 5.00
CA LEU A 37 4.16 -20.58 6.22
C LEU A 37 5.58 -20.02 6.23
N ALA A 38 6.59 -20.85 5.99
CA ALA A 38 7.99 -20.42 5.94
C ALA A 38 8.24 -19.35 4.85
N THR A 39 7.59 -19.50 3.69
CA THR A 39 7.65 -18.51 2.59
C THR A 39 7.02 -17.18 3.00
N LEU A 40 5.88 -17.20 3.71
CA LEU A 40 5.23 -16.00 4.24
C LEU A 40 6.08 -15.32 5.33
N GLU A 41 6.67 -16.09 6.23
CA GLU A 41 7.57 -15.56 7.26
C GLU A 41 8.78 -14.86 6.64
N HIS A 42 9.37 -15.45 5.59
CA HIS A 42 10.44 -14.80 4.83
C HIS A 42 9.95 -13.49 4.20
N LEU A 43 8.81 -13.52 3.52
CA LEU A 43 8.22 -12.35 2.87
C LEU A 43 7.95 -11.21 3.87
N ILE A 44 7.37 -11.52 5.03
CA ILE A 44 7.10 -10.56 6.11
C ILE A 44 8.41 -9.96 6.64
N GLY A 45 9.46 -10.78 6.77
CA GLY A 45 10.79 -10.31 7.18
C GLY A 45 11.42 -9.35 6.18
N GLU A 46 11.40 -9.68 4.88
CA GLU A 46 11.91 -8.77 3.83
C GLU A 46 11.13 -7.45 3.80
N LEU A 47 9.80 -7.50 3.95
CA LEU A 47 8.96 -6.32 4.00
C LEU A 47 9.18 -5.45 5.24
N THR A 48 9.83 -5.97 6.29
CA THR A 48 10.16 -5.22 7.51
C THR A 48 11.49 -4.47 7.42
N LYS A 49 12.39 -4.82 6.48
CA LYS A 49 13.69 -4.16 6.30
C LYS A 49 13.55 -2.71 5.84
N ASP A 50 14.44 -1.81 6.26
CA ASP A 50 14.42 -0.42 5.77
C ASP A 50 14.68 -0.31 4.26
N ILE A 51 15.60 -1.14 3.75
CA ILE A 51 15.90 -1.29 2.32
C ILE A 51 15.27 -2.60 1.86
N LYS A 52 14.36 -2.50 0.88
CA LYS A 52 13.66 -3.67 0.35
C LYS A 52 14.52 -4.41 -0.66
N ASN A 53 14.39 -5.74 -0.66
CA ASN A 53 14.88 -6.58 -1.73
C ASN A 53 13.70 -6.97 -2.63
N ASP A 54 13.35 -6.10 -3.57
CA ASP A 54 12.14 -6.23 -4.38
C ASP A 54 12.16 -7.48 -5.27
N GLU A 55 13.33 -7.87 -5.78
CA GLU A 55 13.51 -9.13 -6.52
C GLU A 55 13.10 -10.34 -5.68
N LEU A 56 13.56 -10.40 -4.44
CA LEU A 56 13.24 -11.49 -3.52
C LEU A 56 11.77 -11.44 -3.09
N ILE A 57 11.22 -10.25 -2.84
CA ILE A 57 9.79 -10.08 -2.51
C ILE A 57 8.91 -10.60 -3.66
N ILE A 58 9.23 -10.24 -4.90
CA ILE A 58 8.53 -10.72 -6.10
C ILE A 58 8.67 -12.24 -6.23
N TYR A 59 9.88 -12.78 -6.05
CA TYR A 59 10.14 -14.22 -6.09
C TYR A 59 9.31 -14.99 -5.04
N LEU A 60 9.24 -14.50 -3.80
CA LEU A 60 8.47 -15.13 -2.72
C LEU A 60 6.97 -15.14 -3.02
N ASN A 61 6.41 -14.03 -3.53
CA ASN A 61 5.00 -13.99 -3.95
C ASN A 61 4.72 -14.96 -5.13
N ARG A 62 5.64 -15.05 -6.11
CA ARG A 62 5.53 -16.04 -7.20
C ARG A 62 5.61 -17.47 -6.72
N THR A 63 6.44 -17.72 -5.72
CA THR A 63 6.54 -19.03 -5.06
C THR A 63 5.19 -19.39 -4.43
N LEU A 64 4.55 -18.48 -3.71
CA LEU A 64 3.21 -18.67 -3.15
C LEU A 64 2.16 -19.00 -4.22
N ILE A 65 2.15 -18.27 -5.35
CA ILE A 65 1.26 -18.54 -6.49
C ILE A 65 1.53 -19.93 -7.10
N SER A 66 2.81 -20.32 -7.20
CA SER A 66 3.21 -21.62 -7.74
C SER A 66 2.81 -22.79 -6.82
N ILE A 67 2.93 -22.62 -5.50
CA ILE A 67 2.43 -23.57 -4.50
C ILE A 67 0.92 -23.79 -4.69
N VAL A 68 0.15 -22.72 -4.89
CA VAL A 68 -1.31 -22.82 -5.06
C VAL A 68 -1.69 -23.53 -6.35
N SER A 69 -1.05 -23.19 -7.46
CA SER A 69 -1.41 -23.71 -8.79
C SER A 69 -0.91 -25.12 -9.07
N MET A 70 0.29 -25.46 -8.60
CA MET A 70 0.96 -26.74 -8.89
C MET A 70 0.99 -27.70 -7.69
N GLY A 71 0.71 -27.20 -6.47
CA GLY A 71 0.62 -28.03 -5.28
C GLY A 71 1.91 -28.79 -4.96
N ASN A 72 1.75 -30.07 -4.62
CA ASN A 72 2.84 -30.94 -4.18
C ASN A 72 3.92 -31.13 -5.25
N ASP A 73 3.58 -31.08 -6.53
CA ASP A 73 4.55 -31.24 -7.61
C ASP A 73 5.61 -30.13 -7.57
N PHE A 74 5.17 -28.87 -7.40
CA PHE A 74 6.08 -27.73 -7.26
C PHE A 74 6.85 -27.78 -5.95
N TYR A 75 6.18 -28.12 -4.83
CA TYR A 75 6.82 -28.24 -3.53
C TYR A 75 7.97 -29.25 -3.57
N PHE A 76 7.71 -30.51 -3.94
CA PHE A 76 8.73 -31.55 -3.94
C PHE A 76 9.83 -31.30 -4.97
N HIS A 77 9.49 -30.72 -6.14
CA HIS A 77 10.49 -30.31 -7.11
C HIS A 77 11.45 -29.27 -6.51
N THR A 78 10.92 -28.24 -5.85
CA THR A 78 11.72 -27.17 -5.24
C THR A 78 12.60 -27.70 -4.11
N ILE A 79 12.06 -28.56 -3.23
CA ILE A 79 12.83 -29.19 -2.15
C ILE A 79 13.99 -30.01 -2.72
N LYS A 80 13.74 -30.76 -3.80
CA LYS A 80 14.77 -31.54 -4.48
C LYS A 80 15.86 -30.65 -5.07
N GLU A 81 15.49 -29.58 -5.78
CA GLU A 81 16.46 -28.66 -6.37
C GLU A 81 17.34 -27.97 -5.33
N ILE A 82 16.73 -27.37 -4.30
CA ILE A 82 17.45 -26.67 -3.24
C ILE A 82 18.45 -27.61 -2.55
N ASN A 83 18.01 -28.80 -2.12
CA ASN A 83 18.87 -29.70 -1.38
C ASN A 83 19.94 -30.37 -2.25
N THR A 84 19.71 -30.48 -3.56
CA THR A 84 20.75 -30.91 -4.52
C THR A 84 21.81 -29.83 -4.72
N ILE A 85 21.41 -28.56 -4.88
CA ILE A 85 22.33 -27.44 -5.12
C ILE A 85 23.23 -27.20 -3.91
N TYR A 86 22.64 -27.19 -2.71
CA TYR A 86 23.38 -26.91 -1.47
C TYR A 86 24.04 -28.16 -0.86
N ASN A 87 23.79 -29.35 -1.43
CA ASN A 87 24.32 -30.62 -0.97
C ASN A 87 24.08 -30.86 0.53
N ASN A 88 22.86 -30.55 0.98
CA ASN A 88 22.46 -30.63 2.39
C ASN A 88 22.22 -32.08 2.85
N TYR A 89 21.90 -32.98 1.91
CA TYR A 89 21.54 -34.37 2.15
C TYR A 89 22.25 -35.29 1.17
N ASP A 90 22.74 -36.43 1.66
CA ASP A 90 23.42 -37.45 0.84
C ASP A 90 22.46 -38.18 -0.12
N ASP A 91 21.18 -38.31 0.27
CA ASP A 91 20.13 -38.93 -0.54
C ASP A 91 18.84 -38.10 -0.48
N VAL A 92 18.64 -37.27 -1.51
CA VAL A 92 17.50 -36.37 -1.61
C VAL A 92 16.20 -37.13 -1.89
N ASP A 93 16.25 -38.28 -2.58
CA ASP A 93 15.05 -39.05 -2.88
C ASP A 93 14.49 -39.69 -1.60
N ASN A 94 15.35 -40.22 -0.72
CA ASN A 94 14.93 -40.69 0.61
C ASN A 94 14.32 -39.57 1.48
N LEU A 95 14.80 -38.33 1.35
CA LEU A 95 14.21 -37.19 2.06
C LEU A 95 12.78 -36.92 1.57
N ILE A 96 12.56 -36.94 0.25
CA ILE A 96 11.24 -36.72 -0.33
C ILE A 96 10.27 -37.81 0.15
N ASP A 97 10.68 -39.08 0.12
CA ASP A 97 9.87 -40.20 0.61
C ASP A 97 9.55 -40.02 2.11
N TYR A 98 10.54 -39.65 2.93
CA TYR A 98 10.33 -39.36 4.35
C TYR A 98 9.29 -38.25 4.58
N ILE A 99 9.39 -37.14 3.84
CA ILE A 99 8.45 -36.02 3.97
C ILE A 99 7.04 -36.47 3.60
N ASN A 100 6.90 -37.17 2.48
CA ASN A 100 5.62 -37.66 1.99
C ASN A 100 4.96 -38.63 2.98
N ASP A 101 5.73 -39.52 3.60
CA ASP A 101 5.21 -40.51 4.56
C ASP A 101 4.84 -39.89 5.93
N ASN A 102 5.55 -38.85 6.38
CA ASN A 102 5.38 -38.29 7.72
C ASN A 102 4.51 -37.02 7.76
N TYR A 103 4.32 -36.33 6.63
CA TYR A 103 3.64 -35.03 6.55
C TYR A 103 2.58 -34.96 5.44
N CYS A 104 2.04 -36.10 4.98
CA CYS A 104 0.98 -36.15 3.97
C CYS A 104 -0.28 -35.37 4.38
N ASP A 105 -0.59 -35.28 5.67
CA ASP A 105 -1.73 -34.55 6.21
C ASP A 105 -1.48 -33.03 6.35
N ASN A 106 -0.25 -32.56 6.11
CA ASN A 106 0.10 -31.13 6.15
C ASN A 106 -0.21 -30.48 4.78
N TYR A 107 -1.49 -30.37 4.45
CA TYR A 107 -1.98 -29.82 3.19
C TYR A 107 -2.59 -28.43 3.35
N LEU A 108 -2.67 -27.69 2.24
CA LEU A 108 -3.44 -26.44 2.14
C LEU A 108 -4.87 -26.76 1.69
N SER A 109 -5.87 -26.24 2.41
CA SER A 109 -7.26 -26.32 1.97
C SER A 109 -7.49 -25.47 0.71
N ASP A 110 -8.59 -25.72 -0.01
CA ASP A 110 -8.90 -24.95 -1.21
C ASP A 110 -9.15 -23.46 -0.91
N THR A 111 -9.78 -23.15 0.24
CA THR A 111 -9.96 -21.76 0.66
C THR A 111 -8.65 -21.10 1.08
N GLU A 112 -7.77 -21.83 1.79
CA GLU A 112 -6.44 -21.32 2.14
C GLU A 112 -5.62 -20.99 0.88
N LYS A 113 -5.65 -21.88 -0.11
CA LYS A 113 -5.03 -21.64 -1.42
C LYS A 113 -5.59 -20.39 -2.10
N GLN A 114 -6.90 -20.21 -2.08
CA GLN A 114 -7.54 -19.05 -2.68
C GLN A 114 -7.08 -17.73 -2.02
N ILE A 115 -7.02 -17.70 -0.68
CA ILE A 115 -6.57 -16.53 0.09
C ILE A 115 -5.10 -16.22 -0.23
N ILE A 116 -4.22 -17.23 -0.20
CA ILE A 116 -2.80 -17.06 -0.55
C ILE A 116 -2.68 -16.50 -1.97
N ASN A 117 -3.40 -17.07 -2.93
CA ASN A 117 -3.33 -16.66 -4.32
C ASN A 117 -3.78 -15.21 -4.52
N GLU A 118 -4.89 -14.81 -3.90
CA GLU A 118 -5.40 -13.44 -3.99
C GLU A 118 -4.39 -12.45 -3.41
N ILE A 119 -3.89 -12.70 -2.20
CA ILE A 119 -2.93 -11.83 -1.50
C ILE A 119 -1.60 -11.74 -2.26
N ALA A 120 -1.04 -12.87 -2.69
CA ALA A 120 0.22 -12.88 -3.43
C ALA A 120 0.07 -12.19 -4.79
N SER A 121 -1.08 -12.35 -5.45
CA SER A 121 -1.39 -11.65 -6.71
C SER A 121 -1.53 -10.15 -6.50
N MET A 122 -2.23 -9.71 -5.45
CA MET A 122 -2.34 -8.30 -5.09
C MET A 122 -0.96 -7.65 -4.87
N ASN A 123 -0.07 -8.34 -4.14
CA ASN A 123 1.30 -7.87 -3.93
C ASN A 123 2.09 -7.74 -5.24
N ILE A 124 1.92 -8.69 -6.18
CA ILE A 124 2.54 -8.60 -7.51
C ILE A 124 1.92 -7.45 -8.33
N PHE A 125 0.61 -7.25 -8.27
CA PHE A 125 -0.07 -6.17 -9.00
C PHE A 125 0.38 -4.78 -8.54
N GLU A 126 0.71 -4.62 -7.26
CA GLU A 126 1.29 -3.38 -6.74
C GLU A 126 2.61 -3.01 -7.44
N TYR A 127 3.45 -3.99 -7.81
CA TYR A 127 4.61 -3.75 -8.67
C TYR A 127 4.20 -3.50 -10.13
N MET A 128 3.27 -4.28 -10.68
CA MET A 128 2.87 -4.17 -12.09
C MET A 128 2.21 -2.84 -12.45
N TRP A 129 1.48 -2.23 -11.52
CA TRP A 129 0.73 -0.98 -11.76
C TRP A 129 1.43 0.28 -11.25
N LYS A 130 2.59 0.13 -10.62
CA LYS A 130 3.43 1.24 -10.19
C LYS A 130 3.90 2.08 -11.40
N SER A 131 4.03 3.39 -11.19
CA SER A 131 4.76 4.30 -12.07
C SER A 131 6.09 4.75 -11.43
N ASP A 132 6.96 5.42 -12.19
CA ASP A 132 8.21 5.96 -11.63
C ASP A 132 8.01 7.08 -10.59
N TYR A 133 6.77 7.53 -10.39
CA TYR A 133 6.40 8.58 -9.43
C TYR A 133 5.72 8.08 -8.16
N VAL A 134 5.32 6.81 -8.13
CA VAL A 134 4.58 6.18 -7.04
C VAL A 134 5.48 5.17 -6.36
N LYS A 135 5.46 5.06 -5.03
CA LYS A 135 6.13 3.98 -4.30
C LYS A 135 5.27 2.72 -4.27
N CYS A 136 5.85 1.56 -4.02
CA CYS A 136 5.06 0.43 -3.56
C CYS A 136 4.59 0.66 -2.11
N ASP A 137 3.34 0.29 -1.80
CA ASP A 137 2.84 0.24 -0.43
C ASP A 137 3.28 -1.03 0.30
N TYR A 138 4.55 -1.05 0.72
CA TYR A 138 5.12 -2.18 1.46
C TYR A 138 4.43 -2.44 2.81
N LYS A 139 3.78 -1.42 3.40
CA LYS A 139 3.03 -1.62 4.63
C LYS A 139 1.81 -2.49 4.35
N ALA A 140 1.02 -2.14 3.32
CA ALA A 140 -0.14 -2.92 2.91
C ALA A 140 0.27 -4.35 2.51
N MET A 141 1.34 -4.51 1.72
CA MET A 141 1.86 -5.86 1.36
C MET A 141 2.17 -6.70 2.60
N ARG A 142 2.80 -6.10 3.62
CA ARG A 142 3.15 -6.79 4.85
C ARG A 142 1.93 -7.18 5.65
N THR A 143 0.95 -6.28 5.76
CA THR A 143 -0.32 -6.55 6.44
C THR A 143 -1.06 -7.71 5.79
N PHE A 144 -1.14 -7.75 4.46
CA PHE A 144 -1.77 -8.87 3.76
C PHE A 144 -0.96 -10.17 3.89
N ALA A 145 0.38 -10.13 3.80
CA ALA A 145 1.20 -11.31 4.04
C ALA A 145 1.01 -11.87 5.47
N LEU A 146 0.92 -10.98 6.47
CA LEU A 146 0.61 -11.35 7.85
C LEU A 146 -0.78 -11.97 7.98
N LEU A 147 -1.80 -11.39 7.32
CA LEU A 147 -3.15 -11.95 7.30
C LEU A 147 -3.15 -13.37 6.71
N ALA A 148 -2.48 -13.59 5.58
CA ALA A 148 -2.34 -14.93 5.00
C ALA A 148 -1.70 -15.91 5.99
N TYR A 149 -0.62 -15.50 6.67
CA TYR A 149 0.03 -16.32 7.68
C TYR A 149 -0.93 -16.68 8.83
N GLU A 150 -1.67 -15.71 9.37
CA GLU A 150 -2.63 -15.96 10.46
C GLU A 150 -3.75 -16.91 10.05
N VAL A 151 -4.28 -16.75 8.83
CA VAL A 151 -5.27 -17.67 8.28
C VAL A 151 -4.74 -19.10 8.23
N LEU A 152 -3.50 -19.30 7.76
CA LEU A 152 -2.89 -20.63 7.70
C LEU A 152 -2.68 -21.24 9.08
N VAL A 153 -2.25 -20.45 10.07
CA VAL A 153 -2.06 -20.92 11.44
C VAL A 153 -3.39 -21.33 12.08
N VAL A 154 -4.45 -20.55 11.88
CA VAL A 154 -5.80 -20.88 12.40
C VAL A 154 -6.39 -22.09 11.67
N GLY A 155 -6.11 -22.23 10.38
CA GLY A 155 -6.71 -23.23 9.52
C GLY A 155 -8.12 -22.84 9.08
N LEU A 156 -8.46 -23.13 7.82
CA LEU A 156 -9.78 -22.80 7.28
C LEU A 156 -10.35 -23.92 6.41
N ASP A 157 -11.50 -24.46 6.82
CA ASP A 157 -12.20 -25.56 6.16
C ASP A 157 -13.56 -25.16 5.55
N LYS A 158 -13.85 -23.85 5.51
CA LYS A 158 -15.10 -23.28 4.99
C LYS A 158 -14.85 -22.42 3.78
N TYR A 159 -15.84 -22.30 2.89
CA TYR A 159 -15.82 -21.30 1.83
C TYR A 159 -16.08 -19.91 2.41
N ILE A 160 -15.38 -18.92 1.87
CA ILE A 160 -15.57 -17.51 2.22
C ILE A 160 -15.75 -16.68 0.96
N ASN A 161 -16.42 -15.55 1.09
CA ASN A 161 -16.52 -14.55 0.02
C ASN A 161 -15.82 -13.23 0.39
N GLY A 162 -15.32 -13.11 1.62
CA GLY A 162 -14.56 -11.95 2.03
C GLY A 162 -13.91 -12.05 3.39
N ILE A 163 -13.05 -11.08 3.67
CA ILE A 163 -12.35 -10.89 4.94
C ILE A 163 -12.47 -9.42 5.31
N SER A 164 -12.95 -9.12 6.51
CA SER A 164 -12.84 -7.77 7.10
C SER A 164 -11.62 -7.73 8.01
N LEU A 165 -10.83 -6.65 7.94
CA LEU A 165 -9.68 -6.42 8.80
C LEU A 165 -9.67 -5.00 9.34
N ILE A 166 -9.31 -4.88 10.62
CA ILE A 166 -9.03 -3.61 11.28
C ILE A 166 -7.54 -3.53 11.55
N VAL A 167 -6.93 -2.46 11.06
CA VAL A 167 -5.47 -2.29 11.03
C VAL A 167 -5.10 -1.01 11.77
N SER A 168 -4.02 -1.07 12.55
CA SER A 168 -3.47 0.09 13.25
C SER A 168 -2.52 0.92 12.38
N THR A 169 -2.04 2.03 12.91
CA THR A 169 -1.19 3.02 12.20
C THR A 169 0.16 2.49 11.73
N ASP A 170 0.67 1.45 12.37
CA ASP A 170 1.94 0.82 11.96
C ASP A 170 1.74 -0.30 10.92
N GLY A 171 0.50 -0.56 10.49
CA GLY A 171 0.16 -1.66 9.59
C GLY A 171 -0.01 -3.01 10.30
N SER A 172 0.00 -3.06 11.63
CA SER A 172 -0.37 -4.26 12.38
C SER A 172 -1.87 -4.52 12.34
N ILE A 173 -2.24 -5.78 12.19
CA ILE A 173 -3.64 -6.21 12.26
C ILE A 173 -4.05 -6.17 13.73
N GLU A 174 -5.12 -5.45 14.06
CA GLU A 174 -5.71 -5.47 15.41
C GLU A 174 -6.64 -6.67 15.53
N LYS A 175 -7.49 -6.87 14.52
CA LYS A 175 -8.43 -7.98 14.43
C LYS A 175 -8.95 -8.17 13.01
N TRP A 176 -9.44 -9.37 12.72
CA TRP A 176 -10.02 -9.69 11.43
C TRP A 176 -11.16 -10.71 11.55
N ALA A 177 -12.00 -10.83 10.52
CA ALA A 177 -13.17 -11.72 10.51
C ALA A 177 -13.44 -12.27 9.10
N PHE A 178 -13.93 -13.51 9.04
CA PHE A 178 -14.36 -14.14 7.80
C PHE A 178 -15.84 -13.90 7.49
N HIS A 179 -16.13 -13.64 6.21
CA HIS A 179 -17.47 -13.70 5.64
C HIS A 179 -17.70 -15.06 5.01
N VAL A 180 -18.34 -15.96 5.76
CA VAL A 180 -18.58 -17.35 5.33
C VAL A 180 -19.61 -17.40 4.19
N SER A 181 -19.33 -18.25 3.21
CA SER A 181 -20.20 -18.54 2.07
C SER A 181 -20.68 -19.99 2.11
N GLU A 182 -21.86 -20.26 1.56
CA GLU A 182 -22.39 -21.63 1.39
C GLU A 182 -21.70 -22.39 0.24
N ALA A 183 -21.09 -21.66 -0.71
CA ALA A 183 -20.43 -22.23 -1.87
C ALA A 183 -19.09 -21.53 -2.14
N MET A 184 -18.22 -22.22 -2.87
CA MET A 184 -16.94 -21.67 -3.32
C MET A 184 -17.20 -20.42 -4.16
N CYS A 185 -16.50 -19.33 -3.83
CA CYS A 185 -16.53 -18.09 -4.59
C CYS A 185 -15.29 -18.04 -5.50
N GLU A 186 -15.36 -17.30 -6.60
CA GLU A 186 -14.18 -17.12 -7.47
C GLU A 186 -13.19 -16.12 -6.87
N ASN A 187 -13.72 -15.05 -6.26
CA ASN A 187 -12.93 -13.96 -5.66
C ASN A 187 -13.27 -13.80 -4.18
N ILE A 188 -12.29 -13.31 -3.41
CA ILE A 188 -12.43 -12.97 -2.00
C ILE A 188 -12.30 -11.46 -1.86
N PHE A 189 -13.31 -10.81 -1.30
CA PHE A 189 -13.29 -9.37 -1.07
C PHE A 189 -12.60 -9.03 0.25
N PHE A 190 -11.67 -8.07 0.24
CA PHE A 190 -11.04 -7.56 1.44
C PHE A 190 -11.64 -6.21 1.82
N ASP A 191 -12.19 -6.14 3.02
CA ASP A 191 -12.71 -4.90 3.61
C ASP A 191 -11.73 -4.40 4.67
N TRP A 192 -10.93 -3.40 4.29
CA TRP A 192 -9.89 -2.82 5.13
C TRP A 192 -10.41 -1.57 5.83
N GLU A 193 -10.34 -1.55 7.15
CA GLU A 193 -10.59 -0.37 7.97
C GLU A 193 -9.35 -0.01 8.79
N SER A 194 -8.88 1.24 8.65
CA SER A 194 -7.82 1.78 9.52
C SER A 194 -8.43 2.33 10.82
N SER A 195 -7.83 2.01 11.96
CA SER A 195 -8.24 2.59 13.26
C SER A 195 -7.93 4.10 13.37
N ASP A 196 -7.02 4.62 12.53
CA ASP A 196 -6.74 6.04 12.36
C ASP A 196 -6.85 6.46 10.89
N LYS A 197 -7.84 7.31 10.59
CA LYS A 197 -8.08 7.82 9.23
C LYS A 197 -6.99 8.78 8.75
N ILE A 198 -6.37 9.55 9.64
CA ILE A 198 -5.31 10.48 9.26
C ILE A 198 -4.07 9.69 8.84
N ASP A 199 -3.68 8.69 9.61
CA ASP A 199 -2.55 7.83 9.24
C ASP A 199 -2.79 7.06 7.94
N HIS A 200 -4.02 6.54 7.77
CA HIS A 200 -4.45 5.90 6.52
C HIS A 200 -4.23 6.81 5.31
N TYR A 201 -4.79 8.02 5.33
CA TYR A 201 -4.63 8.95 4.24
C TYR A 201 -3.19 9.46 4.10
N SER A 202 -2.44 9.56 5.20
CA SER A 202 -1.03 9.92 5.16
C SER A 202 -0.20 8.89 4.41
N THR A 203 -0.48 7.59 4.59
CA THR A 203 0.17 6.52 3.83
C THR A 203 -0.18 6.61 2.35
N ILE A 204 -1.45 6.81 2.00
CA ILE A 204 -1.89 6.99 0.60
C ILE A 204 -1.16 8.18 -0.05
N TYR A 205 -1.07 9.33 0.62
CA TYR A 205 -0.39 10.49 0.09
C TYR A 205 1.15 10.34 0.07
N ASP A 206 1.77 9.66 1.03
CA ASP A 206 3.23 9.40 1.00
C ASP A 206 3.63 8.48 -0.17
N VAL A 207 2.76 7.53 -0.50
CA VAL A 207 2.93 6.60 -1.63
C VAL A 207 2.70 7.30 -2.96
N ASN A 208 1.60 8.02 -3.11
CA ASN A 208 1.16 8.59 -4.40
C ASN A 208 1.71 10.00 -4.68
N ASN A 209 2.21 10.70 -3.66
CA ASN A 209 2.61 12.10 -3.74
C ASN A 209 3.99 12.34 -3.11
N TYR A 210 4.94 11.44 -3.37
CA TYR A 210 6.28 11.44 -2.75
C TYR A 210 7.08 12.74 -2.93
N GLY A 211 6.82 13.48 -4.01
CA GLY A 211 7.45 14.77 -4.28
C GLY A 211 7.00 15.90 -3.36
N LEU A 212 5.90 15.73 -2.61
CA LEU A 212 5.40 16.73 -1.66
C LEU A 212 6.25 16.79 -0.38
N LEU A 213 6.10 17.87 0.37
CA LEU A 213 6.68 18.00 1.71
C LEU A 213 5.89 17.12 2.69
N LYS A 214 6.59 16.52 3.66
CA LYS A 214 5.95 15.71 4.72
C LYS A 214 4.84 16.46 5.47
N SER A 215 5.02 17.75 5.72
CA SER A 215 3.99 18.59 6.34
C SER A 215 2.73 18.70 5.47
N SER A 216 2.91 18.77 4.15
CA SER A 216 1.81 18.88 3.20
C SER A 216 1.07 17.56 3.06
N VAL A 217 1.77 16.43 3.08
CA VAL A 217 1.17 15.08 3.17
C VAL A 217 0.24 14.98 4.38
N LEU A 218 0.70 15.39 5.57
CA LEU A 218 -0.10 15.34 6.80
C LEU A 218 -1.33 16.26 6.75
N GLU A 219 -1.20 17.47 6.19
CA GLU A 219 -2.33 18.40 6.04
C GLU A 219 -3.37 17.89 5.04
N LEU A 220 -2.93 17.28 3.93
CA LEU A 220 -3.84 16.63 2.97
C LEU A 220 -4.55 15.44 3.61
N ALA A 221 -3.82 14.61 4.34
CA ALA A 221 -4.37 13.46 5.05
C ALA A 221 -5.43 13.87 6.08
N SER A 222 -5.13 14.92 6.86
CA SER A 222 -6.05 15.48 7.84
C SER A 222 -7.32 16.04 7.18
N ALA A 223 -7.19 16.72 6.05
CA ALA A 223 -8.33 17.25 5.31
C ALA A 223 -9.23 16.12 4.78
N HIS A 224 -8.63 15.08 4.21
CA HIS A 224 -9.36 13.94 3.67
C HIS A 224 -10.05 13.11 4.76
N ALA A 225 -9.36 12.85 5.88
CA ALA A 225 -9.94 12.20 7.05
C ALA A 225 -11.16 12.98 7.58
N TYR A 226 -11.06 14.31 7.64
CA TYR A 226 -12.16 15.17 8.06
C TYR A 226 -13.37 15.08 7.12
N GLU A 227 -13.14 15.10 5.80
CA GLU A 227 -14.20 14.93 4.81
C GLU A 227 -14.97 13.63 5.02
N ASP A 228 -14.23 12.54 5.18
CA ASP A 228 -14.79 11.21 5.34
C ASP A 228 -15.57 11.00 6.63
N GLU A 229 -15.15 11.65 7.72
CA GLU A 229 -15.83 11.51 9.00
C GLU A 229 -17.05 12.44 9.09
N TYR A 230 -16.94 13.66 8.58
CA TYR A 230 -17.91 14.72 8.87
C TYR A 230 -18.71 15.23 7.67
N LEU A 231 -18.18 15.17 6.46
CA LEU A 231 -18.81 15.78 5.27
C LEU A 231 -19.50 14.73 4.39
N ASN A 232 -18.91 13.54 4.27
CA ASN A 232 -19.43 12.44 3.46
C ASN A 232 -20.42 11.54 4.23
N THR A 233 -20.73 11.87 5.49
CA THR A 233 -21.65 11.09 6.33
C THR A 233 -23.00 11.78 6.48
N GLU A 234 -24.08 10.99 6.65
CA GLU A 234 -25.43 11.51 6.93
C GLU A 234 -25.50 12.35 8.22
N LYS A 235 -24.44 12.29 9.05
CA LYS A 235 -24.31 13.02 10.32
C LYS A 235 -23.87 14.48 10.15
N SER A 236 -23.79 15.01 8.91
CA SER A 236 -23.12 16.27 8.55
C SER A 236 -23.33 17.44 9.54
N LYS A 237 -22.37 17.57 10.46
CA LYS A 237 -22.17 18.75 11.33
C LYS A 237 -20.84 19.46 11.01
N GLY A 238 -20.13 19.00 9.99
CA GLY A 238 -18.82 19.52 9.61
C GLY A 238 -18.88 20.85 8.87
N SER A 239 -17.83 21.66 9.01
CA SER A 239 -17.67 22.91 8.27
C SER A 239 -16.70 22.71 7.11
N TYR A 240 -17.14 23.06 5.89
CA TYR A 240 -16.27 23.07 4.70
C TYR A 240 -15.08 24.04 4.83
N SER A 241 -15.11 24.99 5.77
CA SER A 241 -14.00 25.94 5.98
C SER A 241 -12.72 25.26 6.45
N ILE A 242 -12.79 24.10 7.12
CA ILE A 242 -11.61 23.36 7.59
C ILE A 242 -10.81 22.78 6.42
N PRO A 243 -11.37 21.85 5.60
CA PRO A 243 -10.62 21.28 4.48
C PRO A 243 -10.21 22.34 3.45
N VAL A 244 -11.03 23.40 3.25
CA VAL A 244 -10.63 24.53 2.37
C VAL A 244 -9.33 25.17 2.84
N LYS A 245 -9.19 25.45 4.15
CA LYS A 245 -7.96 26.07 4.70
C LYS A 245 -6.76 25.18 4.46
N GLN A 246 -6.90 23.88 4.71
CA GLN A 246 -5.82 22.90 4.57
C GLN A 246 -5.38 22.76 3.12
N TYR A 247 -6.30 22.44 2.20
CA TYR A 247 -5.97 22.32 0.78
C TYR A 247 -5.38 23.60 0.19
N CYS A 248 -5.94 24.77 0.53
CA CYS A 248 -5.38 26.03 0.04
C CYS A 248 -4.00 26.32 0.63
N GLY A 249 -3.77 25.99 1.91
CA GLY A 249 -2.47 26.09 2.55
C GLY A 249 -1.44 25.22 1.84
N VAL A 250 -1.77 23.95 1.57
CA VAL A 250 -0.91 23.02 0.84
C VAL A 250 -0.63 23.51 -0.58
N LEU A 251 -1.65 23.96 -1.32
CA LEU A 251 -1.46 24.52 -2.66
C LEU A 251 -0.48 25.71 -2.66
N GLU A 252 -0.64 26.64 -1.72
CA GLU A 252 0.24 27.80 -1.63
C GLU A 252 1.68 27.39 -1.29
N GLN A 253 1.86 26.49 -0.32
CA GLN A 253 3.16 26.00 0.11
C GLN A 253 3.88 25.22 -1.00
N GLU A 254 3.18 24.28 -1.64
CA GLU A 254 3.78 23.38 -2.62
C GLU A 254 4.07 24.08 -3.95
N LEU A 255 3.20 25.00 -4.39
CA LEU A 255 3.50 25.82 -5.57
C LEU A 255 4.69 26.76 -5.33
N ASN A 256 4.81 27.35 -4.14
CA ASN A 256 6.00 28.14 -3.80
C ASN A 256 7.28 27.28 -3.80
N SER A 257 7.21 26.07 -3.26
CA SER A 257 8.32 25.11 -3.29
C SER A 257 8.73 24.76 -4.73
N LEU A 258 7.75 24.46 -5.58
CA LEU A 258 7.95 24.18 -7.00
C LEU A 258 8.62 25.36 -7.74
N LEU A 259 8.12 26.59 -7.54
CA LEU A 259 8.69 27.78 -8.19
C LEU A 259 10.13 28.05 -7.76
N LYS A 260 10.48 27.70 -6.52
CA LYS A 260 11.87 27.77 -6.05
C LYS A 260 12.75 26.75 -6.76
N ILE A 261 12.27 25.50 -6.92
CA ILE A 261 12.99 24.45 -7.66
C ILE A 261 13.18 24.85 -9.14
N LYS A 262 12.15 25.45 -9.77
CA LYS A 262 12.23 26.01 -11.13
C LYS A 262 13.13 27.24 -11.26
N ASN A 263 13.73 27.75 -10.17
CA ASN A 263 14.45 29.02 -10.09
C ASN A 263 13.65 30.22 -10.63
N SER A 264 12.31 30.15 -10.61
CA SER A 264 11.43 31.20 -11.13
C SER A 264 11.03 32.21 -10.06
N ALA A 265 10.99 31.80 -8.78
CA ALA A 265 10.74 32.68 -7.64
C ALA A 265 11.64 32.32 -6.45
N HIS A 266 12.28 33.34 -5.86
CA HIS A 266 13.23 33.16 -4.74
C HIS A 266 12.63 33.58 -3.39
N LYS A 267 11.47 34.23 -3.41
CA LYS A 267 10.71 34.64 -2.21
C LYS A 267 9.38 33.93 -2.21
N TYR A 268 8.85 33.70 -1.01
CA TYR A 268 7.50 33.18 -0.85
C TYR A 268 6.46 34.18 -1.36
N LEU A 269 5.58 33.74 -2.24
CA LEU A 269 4.51 34.51 -2.85
C LEU A 269 3.18 34.15 -2.19
N MET A 270 2.50 35.17 -1.67
CA MET A 270 1.11 35.04 -1.20
C MET A 270 0.18 34.78 -2.40
N TRP A 271 -0.98 34.17 -2.17
CA TRP A 271 -1.94 33.77 -3.21
C TRP A 271 -2.11 34.73 -4.41
N LYS A 272 -2.30 36.03 -4.16
CA LYS A 272 -2.48 37.03 -5.22
C LYS A 272 -1.26 37.12 -6.13
N ASP A 273 -0.08 37.17 -5.53
CA ASP A 273 1.20 37.28 -6.25
C ASP A 273 1.56 35.95 -6.91
N LEU A 274 1.29 34.83 -6.24
CA LEU A 274 1.44 33.49 -6.79
C LEU A 274 0.63 33.34 -8.10
N LYS A 275 -0.65 33.71 -8.06
CA LYS A 275 -1.54 33.70 -9.22
C LYS A 275 -1.01 34.57 -10.37
N ASN A 276 -0.57 35.80 -10.07
CA ASN A 276 -0.03 36.70 -11.09
C ASN A 276 1.28 36.18 -11.67
N HIS A 277 2.15 35.61 -10.83
CA HIS A 277 3.43 35.05 -11.25
C HIS A 277 3.25 33.85 -12.17
N ILE A 278 2.36 32.91 -11.83
CA ILE A 278 2.03 31.75 -12.67
C ILE A 278 1.52 32.21 -14.04
N ARG A 279 0.64 33.21 -14.08
CA ARG A 279 0.12 33.77 -15.34
C ARG A 279 1.24 34.40 -16.18
N ASN A 280 2.01 35.29 -15.58
CA ASN A 280 2.99 36.11 -16.31
C ASN A 280 4.16 35.28 -16.85
N ASN A 281 4.52 34.19 -16.15
CA ASN A 281 5.60 33.29 -16.55
C ASN A 281 5.11 32.03 -17.25
N ASN A 282 3.80 31.93 -17.53
CA ASN A 282 3.18 30.78 -18.20
C ASN A 282 3.57 29.44 -17.55
N ILE A 283 3.56 29.38 -16.22
CA ILE A 283 3.93 28.17 -15.48
C ILE A 283 2.87 27.10 -15.70
N LYS A 284 3.32 25.92 -16.12
CA LYS A 284 2.50 24.73 -16.34
C LYS A 284 3.06 23.56 -15.54
N LEU A 285 2.20 22.58 -15.29
CA LEU A 285 2.58 21.22 -14.87
C LEU A 285 2.40 20.31 -16.08
N LEU A 286 3.37 19.46 -16.36
CA LEU A 286 3.34 18.59 -17.54
C LEU A 286 2.20 17.56 -17.47
N ASN A 287 2.01 16.95 -16.29
CA ASN A 287 1.03 15.86 -16.08
C ASN A 287 -0.29 16.36 -15.47
N TYR A 288 -0.71 17.60 -15.79
CA TYR A 288 -1.96 18.16 -15.29
C TYR A 288 -2.83 18.68 -16.43
N ASP A 289 -4.01 18.07 -16.60
CA ASP A 289 -5.01 18.46 -17.62
C ASP A 289 -5.79 19.74 -17.28
N GLY A 290 -5.33 20.51 -16.29
CA GLY A 290 -5.96 21.75 -15.85
C GLY A 290 -5.06 22.98 -16.02
N ASP A 291 -5.68 24.15 -15.84
CA ASP A 291 -4.98 25.44 -15.85
C ASP A 291 -4.72 25.90 -14.40
N LEU A 292 -3.45 25.98 -14.02
CA LEU A 292 -3.02 26.45 -12.69
C LEU A 292 -3.48 27.87 -12.38
N PHE A 293 -3.41 28.78 -13.35
CA PHE A 293 -3.87 30.16 -13.15
C PHE A 293 -5.39 30.18 -12.93
N LYS A 294 -6.13 29.39 -13.71
CA LYS A 294 -7.59 29.26 -13.54
C LYS A 294 -7.94 28.69 -12.17
N LEU A 295 -7.25 27.63 -11.72
CA LEU A 295 -7.41 27.06 -10.38
C LEU A 295 -7.23 28.15 -9.30
N LEU A 296 -6.10 28.86 -9.32
CA LEU A 296 -5.83 29.89 -8.32
C LEU A 296 -6.82 31.06 -8.41
N LYS A 297 -7.34 31.37 -9.60
CA LYS A 297 -8.38 32.39 -9.78
C LYS A 297 -9.71 31.95 -9.17
N ASP A 298 -10.16 30.74 -9.46
CA ASP A 298 -11.46 30.21 -9.06
C ASP A 298 -11.51 29.96 -7.54
N VAL A 299 -10.40 29.48 -6.95
CA VAL A 299 -10.31 29.15 -5.52
C VAL A 299 -10.05 30.38 -4.64
N HIS A 300 -9.51 31.48 -5.18
CA HIS A 300 -9.15 32.68 -4.39
C HIS A 300 -10.30 33.26 -3.53
N PRO A 301 -11.54 33.43 -4.04
CA PRO A 301 -12.63 33.95 -3.22
C PRO A 301 -12.98 33.01 -2.06
N ILE A 302 -12.98 31.70 -2.33
CA ILE A 302 -13.32 30.63 -1.37
C ILE A 302 -12.27 30.60 -0.26
N ARG A 303 -10.98 30.64 -0.63
CA ARG A 303 -9.85 30.73 0.29
C ARG A 303 -9.98 31.94 1.20
N ASN A 304 -10.27 33.12 0.67
CA ASN A 304 -10.36 34.34 1.48
C ASN A 304 -11.52 34.29 2.47
N LYS A 305 -12.70 33.84 2.02
CA LYS A 305 -13.85 33.60 2.92
C LYS A 305 -13.46 32.69 4.09
N ALA A 306 -12.87 31.53 3.78
CA ALA A 306 -12.48 30.57 4.81
C ALA A 306 -11.47 31.17 5.80
N MET A 307 -10.47 31.91 5.33
CA MET A 307 -9.46 32.56 6.18
C MET A 307 -10.02 33.69 7.05
N HIS A 308 -11.08 34.36 6.61
CA HIS A 308 -11.78 35.39 7.40
C HIS A 308 -12.88 34.82 8.30
N GLY A 309 -13.04 33.49 8.36
CA GLY A 309 -14.03 32.83 9.21
C GLY A 309 -15.46 32.88 8.66
N GLU A 310 -15.63 33.23 7.39
CA GLU A 310 -16.92 33.15 6.73
C GLU A 310 -17.33 31.69 6.47
N VAL A 311 -18.65 31.47 6.37
CA VAL A 311 -19.21 30.15 6.06
C VAL A 311 -18.96 29.83 4.59
N ILE A 312 -18.34 28.68 4.33
CA ILE A 312 -18.22 28.10 3.00
C ILE A 312 -19.42 27.19 2.73
N THR A 313 -20.10 27.42 1.61
CA THR A 313 -21.19 26.56 1.15
C THR A 313 -20.65 25.30 0.45
N GLU A 314 -21.45 24.24 0.38
CA GLU A 314 -21.09 23.03 -0.37
C GLU A 314 -20.77 23.33 -1.84
N ASN A 315 -21.58 24.17 -2.51
CA ASN A 315 -21.33 24.57 -3.89
C ASN A 315 -19.97 25.26 -4.08
N GLU A 316 -19.58 26.11 -3.14
CA GLU A 316 -18.25 26.75 -3.15
C GLU A 316 -17.16 25.72 -2.89
N TYR A 317 -17.36 24.81 -1.94
CA TYR A 317 -16.43 23.74 -1.65
C TYR A 317 -16.20 22.82 -2.87
N MET A 318 -17.25 22.50 -3.61
CA MET A 318 -17.18 21.66 -4.81
C MET A 318 -16.32 22.27 -5.93
N ILE A 319 -16.17 23.60 -5.98
CA ILE A 319 -15.23 24.26 -6.91
C ILE A 319 -13.79 23.87 -6.58
N LEU A 320 -13.42 23.84 -5.28
CA LEU A 320 -12.11 23.38 -4.85
C LEU A 320 -11.94 21.88 -5.09
N ARG A 321 -12.93 21.06 -4.68
CA ARG A 321 -12.88 19.59 -4.86
C ARG A 321 -12.72 19.17 -6.31
N LYS A 322 -13.30 19.92 -7.25
CA LYS A 322 -13.06 19.67 -8.69
C LYS A 322 -11.57 19.62 -9.04
N TYR A 323 -10.75 20.47 -8.42
CA TYR A 323 -9.30 20.50 -8.67
C TYR A 323 -8.57 19.42 -7.90
N VAL A 324 -8.98 19.13 -6.66
CA VAL A 324 -8.45 18.01 -5.87
C VAL A 324 -8.69 16.67 -6.59
N ASN A 325 -9.92 16.44 -7.08
CA ASN A 325 -10.31 15.24 -7.84
C ASN A 325 -9.63 15.13 -9.21
N ARG A 326 -8.99 16.20 -9.70
CA ARG A 326 -8.15 16.17 -10.90
C ARG A 326 -6.68 15.95 -10.57
N GLU A 327 -6.41 15.41 -9.39
CA GLU A 327 -5.09 15.02 -8.90
C GLU A 327 -4.05 16.17 -8.93
N ILE A 328 -4.47 17.42 -8.66
CA ILE A 328 -3.55 18.58 -8.70
C ILE A 328 -2.30 18.38 -7.81
N PHE A 329 -2.47 17.78 -6.64
CA PHE A 329 -1.36 17.51 -5.72
C PHE A 329 -0.40 16.45 -6.25
N LYS A 330 -0.90 15.48 -7.03
CA LYS A 330 -0.07 14.46 -7.70
C LYS A 330 0.74 15.10 -8.82
N ALA A 331 0.10 15.91 -9.66
CA ALA A 331 0.82 16.62 -10.70
C ALA A 331 1.90 17.59 -10.17
N ILE A 332 1.67 18.25 -9.02
CA ILE A 332 2.71 19.05 -8.36
C ILE A 332 3.85 18.15 -7.84
N SER A 333 3.52 17.00 -7.25
CA SER A 333 4.49 16.02 -6.77
C SER A 333 5.41 15.53 -7.90
N GLU A 334 4.82 15.05 -8.99
CA GLU A 334 5.54 14.52 -10.17
C GLU A 334 6.47 15.57 -10.77
N GLU A 335 5.97 16.78 -11.02
CA GLU A 335 6.78 17.88 -11.58
C GLU A 335 7.97 18.22 -10.65
N LYS A 336 7.78 18.17 -9.32
CA LYS A 336 8.89 18.39 -8.37
C LYS A 336 9.91 17.27 -8.43
N MET A 337 9.48 16.03 -8.61
CA MET A 337 10.39 14.88 -8.75
C MET A 337 11.23 15.00 -10.02
N ASP A 338 10.60 15.30 -11.15
CA ASP A 338 11.28 15.50 -12.44
C ASP A 338 12.36 16.58 -12.35
N LEU A 339 12.00 17.75 -11.84
CA LEU A 339 12.93 18.87 -11.73
C LEU A 339 14.08 18.60 -10.75
N SER A 340 13.87 17.69 -9.79
CA SER A 340 14.86 17.34 -8.78
C SER A 340 15.67 16.10 -9.16
N ASN A 341 15.39 15.46 -10.30
CA ASN A 341 15.95 14.16 -10.71
C ASN A 341 15.87 13.10 -9.60
N LYS A 342 14.76 13.07 -8.85
CA LYS A 342 14.53 12.05 -7.82
C LYS A 342 13.96 10.79 -8.45
N ILE A 343 14.58 9.65 -8.16
CA ILE A 343 14.17 8.34 -8.65
C ILE A 343 13.58 7.54 -7.49
N ILE A 344 12.44 6.88 -7.72
CA ILE A 344 11.85 5.94 -6.78
C ILE A 344 12.11 4.53 -7.29
N HIS A 345 12.92 3.79 -6.54
CA HIS A 345 13.13 2.36 -6.79
C HIS A 345 12.03 1.51 -6.10
N PRO A 346 11.64 0.38 -6.71
CA PRO A 346 12.08 -0.08 -8.03
C PRO A 346 11.39 0.72 -9.15
N THR A 347 12.12 1.03 -10.22
CA THR A 347 11.61 1.72 -11.41
C THR A 347 10.83 0.76 -12.31
N VAL A 348 10.01 1.30 -13.21
CA VAL A 348 9.28 0.48 -14.19
C VAL A 348 10.23 -0.34 -15.06
N GLU A 349 11.40 0.22 -15.42
CA GLU A 349 12.42 -0.49 -16.18
C GLU A 349 13.04 -1.64 -15.38
N GLU A 350 13.40 -1.41 -14.12
CA GLU A 350 13.92 -2.47 -13.23
C GLU A 350 12.90 -3.60 -13.10
N LEU A 351 11.62 -3.27 -12.90
CA LEU A 351 10.54 -4.24 -12.81
C LEU A 351 10.35 -5.05 -14.09
N SER A 352 10.53 -4.45 -15.27
CA SER A 352 10.38 -5.17 -16.56
C SER A 352 11.38 -6.32 -16.76
N ASN A 353 12.48 -6.34 -16.00
CA ASN A 353 13.48 -7.41 -16.04
C ASN A 353 13.20 -8.54 -15.03
N ILE A 354 12.32 -8.29 -14.06
CA ILE A 354 12.06 -9.18 -12.92
C ILE A 354 10.65 -9.79 -13.03
N LEU A 355 9.66 -8.99 -13.44
CA LEU A 355 8.28 -9.41 -13.72
C LEU A 355 8.19 -10.02 -15.13
#